data_AF-X1FZI3-F1
#
_entry.id   AF-X1FZI3-F1
#
_cell.length_a   1.000
_cell.length_b   1.000
_cell.length_c   1.000
_cell.angle_alpha   90.00
_cell.angle_beta   90.00
_cell.angle_gamma   90.00
#
_symmetry.space_group_name_H-M   'P 1'
#
loop_
_entity.id
_entity.type
_entity.pdbx_description
1 polymer ?
#
loop_
_entity_poly.entity_id
_entity_poly.type
_entity_poly.pdbx_seq_one_letter_code
_entity_poly.pdbx_strand_id
1 'polypeptide(L)'
;MSKILWIDPVGTDLFDQPIKEFLETAKGPETKLDVVSLARGPMHLEYHYYEALILTDTLHAVRKAELDGYDAAVIGCFYDPGLREAREISERLVVTAPAEAAMHIA
;
A
#
# COMPACT_ATOMS: atom_id res chain seq x y z
N MET A 1 17.11 8.60 6.42
CA MET A 1 15.86 8.16 7.06
C MET A 1 14.73 8.14 6.04
N SER A 2 14.30 6.97 5.60
CA SER A 2 13.20 6.83 4.63
C SER A 2 11.87 6.65 5.34
N LYS A 3 10.81 7.27 4.84
CA LYS A 3 9.44 7.13 5.37
C LYS A 3 8.57 6.37 4.36
N ILE A 4 8.09 5.19 4.74
CA ILE A 4 7.32 4.30 3.87
C ILE A 4 5.93 4.09 4.44
N LEU A 5 4.91 4.18 3.59
CA LEU A 5 3.53 3.84 3.92
C LEU A 5 3.15 2.50 3.30
N TRP A 6 2.67 1.57 4.10
CA TRP A 6 1.93 0.41 3.61
C TRP A 6 0.43 0.72 3.65
N ILE A 7 -0.24 0.51 2.52
CA ILE A 7 -1.68 0.75 2.36
C ILE A 7 -2.36 -0.60 2.18
N ASP A 8 -3.04 -1.08 3.20
CA ASP A 8 -3.93 -2.23 3.11
C ASP A 8 -5.19 -1.83 2.33
N PRO A 9 -5.39 -2.34 1.10
CA PRO A 9 -6.48 -1.89 0.23
C PRO A 9 -7.82 -2.58 0.60
N VAL A 10 -8.14 -2.60 1.89
CA VAL A 10 -9.37 -3.17 2.47
C VAL A 10 -9.99 -2.18 3.46
N GLY A 11 -11.30 -2.30 3.68
CA GLY A 11 -12.07 -1.41 4.53
C GLY A 11 -12.01 -1.74 6.03
N THR A 12 -10.91 -2.32 6.50
CA THR A 12 -10.78 -2.84 7.87
C THR A 12 -9.35 -2.74 8.38
N ASP A 13 -9.19 -2.37 9.65
CA ASP A 13 -7.90 -2.21 10.33
C ASP A 13 -7.37 -3.49 11.00
N LEU A 14 -8.15 -4.58 10.92
CA LEU A 14 -7.79 -5.89 11.48
C LEU A 14 -6.41 -6.41 11.06
N PHE A 15 -5.89 -5.98 9.91
CA PHE A 15 -4.60 -6.42 9.37
C PHE A 15 -3.46 -5.43 9.61
N ASP A 16 -3.76 -4.17 9.92
CA ASP A 16 -2.76 -3.09 10.00
C ASP A 16 -1.66 -3.43 11.03
N GLN A 17 -2.06 -3.86 12.23
CA GLN A 17 -1.11 -4.17 13.30
C GLN A 17 -0.29 -5.45 13.01
N PRO A 18 -0.90 -6.61 12.64
CA PRO A 18 -0.13 -7.79 12.25
C PRO A 18 0.85 -7.55 11.10
N ILE A 19 0.44 -6.79 10.08
CA ILE A 19 1.30 -6.45 8.94
C ILE A 19 2.44 -5.53 9.39
N LYS A 20 2.14 -4.53 10.22
CA LYS A 20 3.18 -3.65 10.78
C LYS A 20 4.23 -4.44 11.54
N GLU A 21 3.81 -5.33 12.43
CA GLU A 21 4.71 -6.18 13.21
C GLU A 21 5.62 -7.02 12.31
N PHE A 22 5.07 -7.60 11.24
CA PHE A 22 5.85 -8.35 10.26
C PHE A 22 6.87 -7.47 9.52
N LEU A 23 6.43 -6.32 8.99
CA LEU A 23 7.30 -5.41 8.22
C LEU A 23 8.41 -4.80 9.08
N GLU A 24 8.16 -4.55 10.37
CA GLU A 24 9.15 -4.10 11.33
C GLU A 24 10.32 -5.09 11.48
N THR A 25 10.10 -6.40 11.27
CA THR A 25 11.18 -7.41 11.29
C THR A 25 12.11 -7.35 10.08
N ALA A 26 11.65 -6.75 8.97
CA ALA A 26 12.34 -6.74 7.68
C ALA A 26 12.87 -5.36 7.27
N LYS A 27 12.35 -4.27 7.86
CA LYS A 27 12.72 -2.90 7.46
C LYS A 27 14.19 -2.57 7.79
N GLY A 28 14.73 -1.61 7.04
CA GLY A 28 16.04 -1.02 7.36
C GLY A 28 16.06 -0.31 8.72
N PRO A 29 17.23 -0.18 9.39
CA PRO A 29 17.34 0.45 10.71
C PRO A 29 16.79 1.88 10.77
N GLU A 30 17.00 2.66 9.70
CA GLU A 30 16.54 4.05 9.59
C GLU A 30 15.21 4.22 8.84
N THR A 31 14.51 3.13 8.51
CA THR A 31 13.21 3.22 7.85
C THR A 31 12.13 3.43 8.90
N LYS A 32 11.28 4.44 8.72
CA LYS A 32 10.00 4.58 9.43
C LYS A 32 8.90 3.94 8.59
N LEU A 33 8.06 3.16 9.24
CA LEU A 33 6.98 2.43 8.60
C LEU A 33 5.64 2.76 9.26
N ASP A 34 4.71 3.21 8.45
CA ASP A 34 3.31 3.40 8.82
C ASP A 34 2.47 2.40 8.01
N VAL A 35 1.40 1.88 8.63
CA VAL A 35 0.46 0.94 8.01
C VAL A 35 -0.93 1.50 8.21
N VAL A 36 -1.72 1.54 7.13
CA VAL A 36 -3.09 2.05 7.15
C VAL A 36 -3.98 1.19 6.26
N SER A 37 -5.22 1.03 6.68
CA SER A 37 -6.33 0.52 5.86
C SER A 37 -7.20 1.64 5.29
N LEU A 38 -8.12 1.28 4.39
CA LEU A 38 -9.10 2.21 3.83
C LEU A 38 -10.25 2.45 4.82
N ALA A 39 -10.80 3.66 4.83
CA ALA A 39 -11.92 4.02 5.71
C ALA A 39 -13.25 3.30 5.37
N ARG A 40 -13.35 2.74 4.16
CA ARG A 40 -14.49 1.96 3.66
C ARG A 40 -14.00 0.96 2.64
N GLY A 41 -14.80 -0.07 2.40
CA GLY A 41 -14.51 -1.09 1.39
C GLY A 41 -14.85 -2.49 1.87
N PRO A 42 -14.53 -3.51 1.07
CA PRO A 42 -14.66 -4.90 1.47
C PRO A 42 -13.60 -5.28 2.51
N MET A 43 -13.88 -6.34 3.28
CA MET A 43 -12.96 -6.86 4.31
C MET A 43 -11.80 -7.68 3.72
N HIS A 44 -11.89 -8.04 2.45
CA HIS A 44 -10.94 -8.87 1.71
C HIS A 44 -11.01 -8.52 0.21
N LEU A 45 -10.07 -9.01 -0.59
CA LEU A 45 -9.95 -8.72 -2.03
C LEU A 45 -9.97 -9.97 -2.92
N GLU A 46 -10.88 -10.91 -2.66
CA GLU A 46 -10.94 -12.19 -3.41
C GLU A 46 -11.81 -12.13 -4.69
N TYR A 47 -12.24 -10.94 -5.10
CA TYR A 47 -13.09 -10.75 -6.28
C TYR A 47 -12.67 -9.50 -7.07
N HIS A 48 -12.71 -9.56 -8.40
CA HIS A 48 -12.41 -8.39 -9.25
C HIS A 48 -13.34 -7.20 -9.00
N TYR A 49 -14.59 -7.46 -8.61
CA TYR A 49 -15.50 -6.40 -8.22
C TYR A 49 -14.98 -5.62 -7.00
N TYR A 50 -14.33 -6.30 -6.05
CA TYR A 50 -13.78 -5.67 -4.85
C TYR A 50 -12.57 -4.81 -5.17
N GLU A 51 -11.71 -5.26 -6.08
CA GLU A 51 -10.60 -4.44 -6.61
C GLU A 51 -11.12 -3.14 -7.23
N ALA A 52 -12.18 -3.21 -8.03
CA ALA A 52 -12.79 -2.03 -8.64
C ALA A 52 -13.38 -1.06 -7.59
N LEU A 53 -13.95 -1.58 -6.48
CA LEU A 53 -14.51 -0.76 -5.41
C LEU A 53 -13.46 0.01 -4.62
N ILE A 54 -12.27 -0.57 -4.40
CA ILE A 54 -11.22 0.05 -3.59
C ILE A 54 -10.33 1.01 -4.36
N LEU A 55 -10.33 0.92 -5.70
CA LEU A 55 -9.34 1.60 -6.55
C LEU A 55 -9.26 3.10 -6.27
N THR A 56 -10.40 3.79 -6.25
CA THR A 56 -10.42 5.26 -6.03
C THR A 56 -9.85 5.64 -4.67
N ASP A 57 -10.21 4.91 -3.61
CA ASP A 57 -9.79 5.24 -2.25
C ASP A 57 -8.30 4.88 -2.03
N THR A 58 -7.81 3.81 -2.64
CA THR A 58 -6.37 3.49 -2.68
C THR A 58 -5.57 4.58 -3.39
N LEU A 59 -6.03 5.07 -4.55
CA LEU A 59 -5.36 6.17 -5.26
C LEU A 59 -5.35 7.47 -4.45
N HIS A 60 -6.43 7.77 -3.73
CA HIS A 60 -6.46 8.90 -2.80
C HIS A 60 -5.46 8.73 -1.66
N ALA A 61 -5.32 7.52 -1.10
CA ALA A 61 -4.34 7.24 -0.05
C ALA A 61 -2.89 7.41 -0.57
N VAL A 62 -2.60 6.95 -1.79
CA VAL A 62 -1.29 7.17 -2.45
C VAL A 62 -1.01 8.67 -2.62
N ARG A 63 -1.95 9.44 -3.19
CA ARG A 63 -1.75 10.88 -3.36
C ARG A 63 -1.59 11.60 -2.02
N LYS A 64 -2.35 11.18 -1.00
CA LYS A 64 -2.18 11.71 0.36
C LYS A 64 -0.79 11.41 0.91
N ALA A 65 -0.27 10.20 0.73
CA ALA A 65 1.07 9.83 1.17
C ALA A 65 2.15 10.72 0.54
N GLU A 66 2.01 11.04 -0.74
CA GLU A 66 2.93 11.97 -1.41
C GLU A 66 2.91 13.37 -0.78
N LEU A 67 1.70 13.91 -0.54
CA LEU A 67 1.50 15.22 0.10
C LEU A 67 1.99 15.25 1.55
N ASP A 68 1.86 14.14 2.27
CA ASP A 68 2.36 13.96 3.64
C ASP A 68 3.89 13.76 3.70
N GLY A 69 4.57 13.78 2.56
CA GLY A 69 6.04 13.71 2.48
C GLY A 69 6.61 12.30 2.66
N TYR A 70 5.85 11.24 2.39
CA TYR A 70 6.41 9.89 2.32
C TYR A 70 7.35 9.75 1.12
N ASP A 71 8.34 8.87 1.24
CA ASP A 71 9.29 8.57 0.16
C ASP A 71 8.78 7.45 -0.74
N ALA A 72 8.03 6.51 -0.16
CA ALA A 72 7.39 5.43 -0.89
C ALA A 72 6.05 5.02 -0.30
N ALA A 73 5.19 4.45 -1.14
CA ALA A 73 3.97 3.74 -0.75
C ALA A 73 3.95 2.32 -1.33
N VAL A 74 3.46 1.37 -0.54
CA VAL A 74 3.26 -0.02 -0.94
C VAL A 74 1.77 -0.32 -0.93
N ILE A 75 1.23 -0.80 -2.05
CA ILE A 75 -0.17 -1.25 -2.13
C ILE A 75 -0.23 -2.71 -1.64
N GLY A 76 -0.77 -2.92 -0.45
CA GLY A 76 -0.68 -4.14 0.33
C GLY A 76 -1.58 -5.30 -0.10
N CYS A 77 -1.52 -5.69 -1.38
CA CYS A 77 -2.23 -6.86 -1.87
C CYS A 77 -1.42 -7.55 -2.97
N PHE A 78 -1.40 -8.89 -2.97
CA PHE A 78 -0.64 -9.69 -3.95
C PHE A 78 -1.19 -9.63 -5.39
N TYR A 79 -2.31 -8.95 -5.62
CA TYR A 79 -2.80 -8.68 -6.98
C TYR A 79 -2.33 -7.33 -7.53
N ASP A 80 -1.59 -6.56 -6.72
CA ASP A 80 -1.11 -5.21 -7.03
C ASP A 80 -2.21 -4.27 -7.59
N PRO A 81 -3.41 -4.21 -6.97
CA PRO A 81 -4.54 -3.49 -7.53
C PRO A 81 -4.25 -2.00 -7.62
N GLY A 82 -4.40 -1.42 -8.81
CA GLY A 82 -4.19 0.02 -9.02
C GLY A 82 -2.72 0.46 -9.06
N LEU A 83 -1.75 -0.47 -9.12
CA LEU A 83 -0.31 -0.11 -9.11
C LEU A 83 0.08 0.80 -10.27
N ARG A 84 -0.45 0.57 -11.47
CA ARG A 84 -0.11 1.37 -12.66
C ARG A 84 -0.68 2.77 -12.53
N GLU A 85 -1.95 2.85 -12.16
CA GLU A 85 -2.70 4.08 -11.94
C GLU A 85 -2.07 4.91 -10.82
N ALA A 86 -1.62 4.26 -9.74
CA ALA A 86 -0.93 4.91 -8.63
C ALA A 86 0.41 5.52 -9.06
N ARG A 87 1.15 4.85 -9.95
CA ARG A 87 2.39 5.39 -10.53
C ARG A 87 2.12 6.56 -11.48
N GLU A 88 1.04 6.51 -12.25
CA GLU A 88 0.66 7.60 -13.16
C GLU A 88 0.36 8.92 -12.44
N ILE A 89 -0.21 8.86 -11.24
CA ILE A 89 -0.58 10.06 -10.45
C ILE A 89 0.50 10.51 -9.45
N SER A 90 1.59 9.76 -9.32
CA SER A 90 2.68 10.06 -8.39
C SER A 90 3.81 10.77 -9.11
N GLU A 91 4.32 11.86 -8.54
CA GLU A 91 5.38 12.67 -9.15
C GLU A 91 6.77 12.32 -8.58
N ARG A 92 6.86 12.30 -7.24
CA ARG A 92 8.06 12.00 -6.46
C ARG A 92 7.92 10.68 -5.71
N LEU A 93 6.72 10.34 -5.26
CA LEU A 93 6.47 9.16 -4.43
C LEU A 93 6.77 7.87 -5.22
N VAL A 94 7.64 7.02 -4.69
CA VAL A 94 7.86 5.68 -5.27
C VAL A 94 6.69 4.78 -4.91
N VAL A 95 6.01 4.20 -5.89
CA VAL A 95 4.91 3.25 -5.65
C VAL A 95 5.29 1.84 -6.12
N THR A 96 5.12 0.87 -5.24
CA THR A 96 5.37 -0.55 -5.50
C THR A 96 4.27 -1.42 -4.87
N ALA A 97 4.31 -2.72 -5.16
CA ALA A 97 3.37 -3.67 -4.59
C ALA A 97 3.97 -5.10 -4.50
N PRO A 98 3.42 -5.98 -3.65
CA PRO A 98 4.03 -7.27 -3.32
C PRO A 98 4.22 -8.25 -4.48
N ALA A 99 3.30 -8.36 -5.43
CA ALA A 99 3.41 -9.38 -6.48
C ALA A 99 4.55 -9.06 -7.45
N GLU A 100 4.58 -7.85 -8.01
CA GLU A 100 5.66 -7.37 -8.88
C GLU A 100 7.01 -7.48 -8.16
N ALA A 101 7.09 -7.02 -6.90
CA ALA A 101 8.32 -7.11 -6.12
C ALA A 101 8.78 -8.55 -5.89
N ALA A 102 7.87 -9.46 -5.53
CA ALA A 102 8.20 -10.87 -5.32
C ALA A 102 8.68 -11.53 -6.63
N MET A 103 8.03 -11.24 -7.75
CA MET A 103 8.42 -11.77 -9.06
C MET A 103 9.79 -11.25 -9.51
N HIS A 104 10.17 -10.02 -9.14
CA HIS A 104 11.49 -9.49 -9.44
C HIS A 104 12.63 -10.12 -8.63
N ILE A 105 12.34 -10.67 -7.45
CA ILE A 105 13.34 -11.27 -6.56
C ILE A 105 13.56 -12.76 -6.83
N ALA A 106 12.53 -13.46 -7.34
CA ALA A 106 12.56 -14.90 -7.62
C ALA A 106 13.54 -15.30 -8.74
#